data_AF-A0A661CGT3-F1
#
_entry.id   AF-A0A661CGT3-F1
#
_cell.length_a   1.000
_cell.length_b   1.000
_cell.length_c   1.000
_cell.angle_alpha   90.00
_cell.angle_beta   90.00
_cell.angle_gamma   90.00
#
_symmetry.space_group_name_H-M   'P 1'
#
loop_
_entity.id
_entity.type
_entity.pdbx_description
1 polymer ?
#
loop_
_entity_poly.entity_id
_entity_poly.type
_entity_poly.pdbx_seq_one_letter_code
_entity_poly.pdbx_strand_id
1 'polypeptide(L)' 'MTDDIIELQTKLSFQDGLLEELNQVVTDQQQQISRLELAFETLKVQVQTMQTTQSVSESNEPPPHY' A
#
# COMPACT_ATOMS: atom_id res chain seq x y z
N MET A 1 -8.85 -38.02 -30.11
CA MET A 1 -10.10 -37.22 -30.06
C MET A 1 -10.60 -37.08 -28.63
N THR A 2 -11.05 -38.15 -27.94
CA THR A 2 -11.48 -38.04 -26.54
C THR A 2 -10.32 -37.72 -25.59
N ASP A 3 -9.16 -38.34 -25.81
CA ASP A 3 -7.96 -38.13 -24.99
C ASP A 3 -7.45 -36.68 -25.08
N ASP A 4 -7.46 -36.08 -26.27
CA ASP A 4 -7.07 -34.68 -26.48
C ASP A 4 -7.99 -33.71 -25.71
N ILE A 5 -9.29 -34.03 -25.65
CA ILE A 5 -10.29 -33.23 -24.91
C ILE A 5 -10.03 -33.33 -23.39
N ILE A 6 -9.71 -34.52 -22.88
CA ILE A 6 -9.40 -34.73 -21.46
C ILE A 6 -8.11 -34.00 -21.06
N GLU A 7 -7.09 -34.02 -21.91
CA GLU A 7 -5.84 -33.29 -21.67
C GLU A 7 -6.08 -31.78 -21.62
N LEU A 8 -6.88 -31.24 -22.55
CA LEU A 8 -7.24 -29.82 -22.56
C LEU A 8 -8.04 -29.42 -21.32
N GLN A 9 -9.00 -30.23 -20.90
CA GLN A 9 -9.77 -29.98 -19.67
C GLN A 9 -8.87 -29.99 -18.42
N THR A 10 -7.94 -30.93 -18.35
CA THR A 10 -6.97 -31.00 -17.24
C THR A 10 -6.09 -29.75 -17.19
N LYS A 11 -5.57 -29.32 -18.35
CA LYS A 11 -4.78 -28.08 -18.45
C LYS A 11 -5.59 -26.85 -18.08
N LEU A 12 -6.86 -26.79 -18.50
CA LEU A 12 -7.75 -25.68 -18.18
C LEU A 12 -7.99 -25.60 -16.67
N SER A 13 -8.34 -26.72 -16.01
CA SER A 13 -8.54 -26.73 -14.56
C SER A 13 -7.29 -26.31 -13.78
N PHE A 14 -6.10 -26.66 -14.26
CA PHE A 14 -4.85 -26.18 -13.66
C PHE A 14 -4.67 -24.67 -13.85
N GLN A 15 -4.98 -24.14 -15.04
CA GLN A 15 -4.90 -22.71 -15.31
C GLN A 15 -5.91 -21.91 -14.50
N ASP A 16 -7.13 -22.42 -14.32
CA ASP A 16 -8.15 -21.79 -13.48
C ASP A 16 -7.68 -21.69 -12.02
N GLY A 17 -7.08 -22.77 -11.48
CA GLY A 17 -6.49 -22.74 -10.13
C GLY A 17 -5.33 -21.74 -10.02
N LEU A 18 -4.46 -21.68 -11.02
CA LEU A 18 -3.36 -20.71 -11.06
C LEU A 18 -3.86 -19.27 -11.12
N LEU A 19 -4.94 -19.00 -11.86
CA LEU A 19 -5.56 -17.68 -11.93
C LEU A 19 -6.16 -17.27 -10.58
N GLU A 20 -6.78 -18.19 -9.86
CA GLU A 20 -7.31 -17.94 -8.52
C GLU A 20 -6.18 -17.63 -7.52
N GLU A 21 -5.09 -18.40 -7.54
CA GLU A 21 -3.92 -18.15 -6.71
C GLU A 21 -3.30 -16.78 -7.02
N LEU A 22 -3.14 -16.43 -8.30
CA LEU A 22 -2.61 -15.13 -8.71
C LEU A 22 -3.50 -13.99 -8.23
N ASN A 23 -4.83 -14.14 -8.35
CA ASN A 23 -5.78 -13.13 -7.89
C ASN A 23 -5.69 -12.93 -6.37
N GLN A 24 -5.58 -14.02 -5.61
CA GLN A 24 -5.39 -13.96 -4.16
C GLN A 24 -4.12 -13.17 -3.81
N VAL A 25 -2.99 -13.50 -4.45
CA VAL A 25 -1.72 -12.81 -4.25
C VAL A 25 -1.82 -11.32 -4.60
N VAL A 26 -2.42 -10.98 -5.73
CA VAL A 26 -2.60 -9.58 -6.17
C VAL A 26 -3.46 -8.80 -5.17
N THR A 27 -4.55 -9.41 -4.70
CA THR A 27 -5.45 -8.80 -3.72
C THR A 27 -4.73 -8.55 -2.39
N ASP A 28 -3.95 -9.52 -1.91
CA ASP A 28 -3.18 -9.38 -0.67
C ASP A 28 -2.08 -8.32 -0.79
N GLN A 29 -1.44 -8.20 -1.96
CA GLN A 29 -0.49 -7.13 -2.25
C GLN A 29 -1.17 -5.77 -2.28
N GLN A 30 -2.35 -5.65 -2.90
CA GLN A 30 -3.10 -4.40 -2.94
C GLN A 30 -3.49 -3.94 -1.54
N GLN A 31 -3.90 -4.86 -0.66
CA GLN A 31 -4.19 -4.54 0.74
C GLN A 31 -2.94 -4.06 1.50
N GLN A 32 -1.78 -4.67 1.25
CA GLN A 32 -0.51 -4.22 1.85
C GLN A 32 -0.14 -2.81 1.39
N ILE A 33 -0.26 -2.53 0.09
CA ILE A 33 0.00 -1.21 -0.49
C ILE A 33 -0.92 -0.17 0.15
N SER A 34 -2.23 -0.42 0.23
CA SER A 34 -3.17 0.53 0.83
C SER A 34 -2.86 0.81 2.31
N ARG A 35 -2.37 -0.17 3.07
CA ARG A 35 -1.90 0.05 4.46
C ARG A 35 -0.66 0.94 4.51
N LEU A 36 0.28 0.73 3.59
CA LEU A 36 1.50 1.53 3.49
C LEU A 36 1.19 2.97 3.08
N GLU A 37 0.30 3.18 2.13
CA GLU A 37 -0.16 4.50 1.69
C GLU A 37 -0.79 5.28 2.85
N LEU A 38 -1.65 4.63 3.64
CA LEU A 38 -2.26 5.25 4.82
C LEU A 38 -1.22 5.64 5.88
N ALA A 39 -0.26 4.75 6.15
CA ALA A 39 0.82 5.02 7.09
C ALA A 39 1.69 6.20 6.61
N PHE A 40 1.95 6.28 5.31
CA PHE A 40 2.72 7.36 4.71
C PHE A 40 2.01 8.71 4.81
N GLU A 41 0.71 8.78 4.51
CA GLU A 41 -0.06 10.02 4.66
C GLU A 41 -0.11 10.46 6.14
N THR A 42 -0.24 9.51 7.07
CA THR A 42 -0.17 9.82 8.51
C THR A 42 1.19 10.42 8.90
N LEU A 43 2.29 9.84 8.41
CA LEU A 43 3.63 10.34 8.66
C LEU A 43 3.83 11.75 8.08
N LYS A 44 3.34 11.99 6.85
CA LYS A 44 3.40 13.29 6.19
C LYS A 44 2.69 14.38 7.00
N VAL A 45 1.49 14.09 7.52
CA VAL A 45 0.75 15.01 8.40
C VAL A 45 1.55 15.30 9.68
N GLN A 46 2.15 14.28 10.28
CA GLN A 46 2.97 14.45 11.48
C GLN A 46 4.18 15.36 11.23
N VAL A 47 4.91 15.15 10.12
CA VAL A 47 6.06 15.98 9.73
C VAL A 47 5.65 17.44 9.49
N GLN A 48 4.53 17.68 8.78
CA GLN A 48 4.02 19.04 8.55
C GLN A 48 3.60 19.74 9.85
N THR A 49 3.00 18.98 10.78
CA THR A 49 2.60 19.50 12.09
C THR A 49 3.83 19.93 12.89
N MET A 50 4.88 19.10 12.93
CA MET A 50 6.14 19.43 13.61
C MET A 50 6.81 20.68 13.04
N GLN A 51 6.86 20.80 11.71
CA GLN A 51 7.40 22.00 11.05
C GLN A 51 6.62 23.26 11.43
N THR A 52 5.29 23.17 11.47
CA THR A 52 4.43 24.31 11.86
C THR A 52 4.66 24.70 13.33
N THR A 53 4.76 23.73 14.24
CA THR A 53 5.04 23.99 15.65
C THR A 53 6.40 24.68 15.85
N GLN A 54 7.43 24.24 15.12
CA GLN A 54 8.77 24.83 15.19
C GLN A 54 8.78 26.30 14.73
N SER A 55 8.12 26.61 13.61
CA SER A 55 8.00 27.99 13.12
C SER A 55 7.26 28.91 14.09
N VAL A 56 6.22 28.41 14.78
CA VAL A 56 5.48 29.18 15.80
C VAL A 56 6.35 29.43 17.04
N SER A 57 7.17 28.46 17.45
CA SER A 57 8.08 28.66 18.59
C SER A 57 9.18 29.69 18.30
N GLU A 58 9.76 29.71 17.10
CA GLU A 58 10.77 30.71 16.70
C GLU A 58 10.19 32.13 16.60
N SER A 59 8.90 32.26 16.24
CA SER A 59 8.22 33.56 16.16
C SER A 59 7.85 34.18 17.51
N ASN A 60 7.91 33.40 18.60
CA ASN A 60 7.53 33.81 19.96
C ASN A 60 8.74 34.05 20.88
N GLU A 61 9.96 34.11 20.35
CA GLU A 61 11.12 34.50 21.17
C GLU A 61 10.96 35.96 21.63
N PRO A 62 10.90 36.23 22.95
CA PRO A 62 10.80 37.59 23.45
C PRO A 62 12.04 38.39 23.03
N PRO A 63 11.88 39.64 22.53
CA PRO A 63 13.00 40.41 22.03
C PRO A 63 14.05 40.63 23.15
N PRO A 64 15.35 40.62 22.82
CA PRO A 64 16.40 40.81 23.80
C PRO A 64 16.22 42.19 24.45
N HIS A 65 16.02 42.18 25.77
CA HIS A 65 15.96 43.41 26.56
C HIS A 65 17.39 43.97 26.68
N TYR A 66 17.63 45.10 26.02
CA TYR A 66 18.83 45.94 26.14
C TYR A 66 18.58 47.10 27.10
#